data_AF-A0A7V8MZT0-F1
#
_entry.id   AF-A0A7V8MZT0-F1
#
_cell.length_a   1.000
_cell.length_b   1.000
_cell.length_c   1.000
_cell.angle_alpha   90.00
_cell.angle_beta   90.00
_cell.angle_gamma   90.00
#
_symmetry.space_group_name_H-M   'P 1'
#
loop_
_entity.id
_entity.type
_entity.pdbx_description
1 polymer ?
#
loop_
_entity_poly.entity_id
_entity_poly.type
_entity_poly.pdbx_seq_one_letter_code
_entity_poly.pdbx_strand_id
1 'polypeptide(L)'
;MTLRLKPADLLFVKTIPNDGDEFAAAISESTGAYSHVAIATSETTVIHATPKYGVIEETLADFLSEHAQVECFRMLDIDAPTVLVEAKKHLGKPYNNSFYPDADGFYCSQLVVAAFANQVKLPESVMSFGSKETFISDYWQAYFDKLGLAVPVGKLGSNPEELATYSGLEYIGTLSDAN
;
A
#
# COMPACT_ATOMS: atom_id res chain seq x y z
N MET A 1 -21.28 -16.71 -2.98
CA MET A 1 -21.37 -15.66 -1.95
C MET A 1 -20.60 -14.47 -2.48
N THR A 2 -21.25 -13.32 -2.64
CA THR A 2 -20.58 -12.08 -3.04
C THR A 2 -19.73 -11.60 -1.86
N LEU A 3 -18.48 -11.22 -2.13
CA LEU A 3 -17.59 -10.65 -1.12
C LEU A 3 -18.25 -9.38 -0.54
N ARG A 4 -18.36 -9.28 0.79
CA ARG A 4 -18.77 -8.04 1.45
C ARG A 4 -17.59 -7.47 2.22
N LEU A 5 -17.20 -6.26 1.84
CA LEU A 5 -16.19 -5.49 2.55
C LEU A 5 -16.70 -5.06 3.92
N LYS A 6 -15.77 -4.97 4.85
CA LYS A 6 -15.98 -4.42 6.19
C LYS A 6 -15.00 -3.27 6.41
N PRO A 7 -15.36 -2.31 7.26
CA PRO A 7 -14.42 -1.32 7.79
C PRO A 7 -13.10 -1.96 8.21
N ALA A 8 -11.99 -1.34 7.81
CA ALA A 8 -10.62 -1.77 8.05
C ALA A 8 -10.16 -3.06 7.32
N ASP A 9 -10.93 -3.57 6.36
CA ASP A 9 -10.39 -4.54 5.40
C ASP A 9 -9.25 -3.89 4.60
N LEU A 10 -8.20 -4.66 4.32
CA LEU A 10 -7.08 -4.24 3.49
C LEU A 10 -7.27 -4.76 2.07
N LEU A 11 -7.17 -3.86 1.11
CA LEU A 11 -7.31 -4.16 -0.32
C LEU A 11 -5.93 -4.05 -0.97
N PHE A 12 -5.34 -5.19 -1.31
CA PHE A 12 -4.03 -5.27 -1.93
C PHE A 12 -4.16 -5.36 -3.44
N VAL A 13 -3.50 -4.46 -4.18
CA VAL A 13 -3.49 -4.45 -5.64
C VAL A 13 -2.32 -5.27 -6.13
N LYS A 14 -2.60 -6.29 -6.94
CA LYS A 14 -1.55 -7.09 -7.59
C LYS A 14 -0.92 -6.32 -8.72
N THR A 15 0.39 -6.44 -8.85
CA THR A 15 1.12 -5.97 -10.02
C THR A 15 0.73 -6.81 -11.21
N ILE A 16 0.36 -6.16 -12.32
CA ILE A 16 0.11 -6.85 -13.59
C ILE A 16 1.38 -6.70 -14.44
N PRO A 17 2.07 -7.81 -14.76
CA PRO A 17 3.26 -7.72 -15.60
C PRO A 17 2.94 -7.11 -16.97
N ASN A 18 3.72 -6.12 -17.39
CA ASN A 18 3.61 -5.44 -18.68
C ASN A 18 2.32 -4.62 -18.90
N ASP A 19 1.69 -4.11 -17.82
CA ASP A 19 0.54 -3.19 -17.94
C ASP A 19 0.92 -1.75 -18.32
N GLY A 20 2.21 -1.42 -18.31
CA GLY A 20 2.75 -0.10 -18.66
C GLY A 20 3.03 0.80 -17.45
N ASP A 21 2.72 0.38 -16.23
CA ASP A 21 3.09 1.09 -15.01
C ASP A 21 4.49 0.67 -14.54
N GLU A 22 5.51 1.40 -15.03
CA GLU A 22 6.90 1.17 -14.66
C GLU A 22 7.15 1.31 -13.14
N PHE A 23 6.36 2.12 -12.45
CA PHE A 23 6.50 2.33 -11.00
C PHE A 23 5.97 1.12 -10.23
N ALA A 24 4.77 0.62 -10.58
CA ALA A 24 4.23 -0.60 -10.02
C ALA A 24 5.14 -1.81 -10.30
N ALA A 25 5.69 -1.91 -11.52
CA ALA A 25 6.63 -2.96 -11.89
C ALA A 25 7.93 -2.90 -11.05
N ALA A 26 8.50 -1.72 -10.84
CA ALA A 26 9.71 -1.54 -10.04
C ALA A 26 9.49 -1.84 -8.55
N ILE A 27 8.33 -1.47 -8.00
CA ILE A 27 7.91 -1.89 -6.65
C ILE A 27 7.86 -3.41 -6.60
N SER A 28 7.15 -4.03 -7.53
CA SER A 28 6.97 -5.49 -7.57
C SER A 28 8.28 -6.25 -7.65
N GLU A 29 9.21 -5.81 -8.51
CA GLU A 29 10.54 -6.41 -8.63
C GLU A 29 11.32 -6.34 -7.32
N SER A 30 11.10 -5.29 -6.53
CA SER A 30 11.80 -5.05 -5.27
C SER A 30 11.12 -5.70 -4.07
N THR A 31 9.78 -5.84 -4.08
CA THR A 31 9.01 -6.19 -2.89
C THR A 31 8.14 -7.43 -3.03
N GLY A 32 7.61 -7.77 -4.22
CA GLY A 32 6.76 -8.96 -4.41
C GLY A 32 5.57 -8.75 -5.35
N ALA A 33 4.47 -9.48 -5.12
CA ALA A 33 3.33 -9.54 -6.02
C ALA A 33 2.36 -8.35 -5.91
N TYR A 34 2.44 -7.55 -4.85
CA TYR A 34 1.58 -6.38 -4.65
C TYR A 34 2.33 -5.06 -4.82
N SER A 35 1.72 -4.15 -5.59
CA SER A 35 2.24 -2.79 -5.84
C SER A 35 1.59 -1.72 -4.98
N HIS A 36 0.37 -1.97 -4.49
CA HIS A 36 -0.41 -0.98 -3.74
C HIS A 36 -1.31 -1.62 -2.68
N VAL A 37 -1.70 -0.82 -1.69
CA VAL A 37 -2.64 -1.24 -0.64
C VAL A 37 -3.53 -0.08 -0.20
N ALA A 38 -4.81 -0.38 0.03
CA ALA A 38 -5.83 0.54 0.53
C ALA A 38 -6.54 -0.02 1.76
N ILE A 39 -7.20 0.85 2.53
CA ILE A 39 -8.03 0.47 3.69
C ILE A 39 -9.50 0.74 3.33
N ALA A 40 -10.37 -0.25 3.44
CA ALA A 40 -11.80 -0.06 3.26
C ALA A 40 -12.38 0.77 4.42
N THR A 41 -12.97 1.92 4.11
CA THR A 41 -13.66 2.78 5.08
C THR A 41 -15.14 2.41 5.23
N SER A 42 -15.73 1.80 4.20
CA SER A 42 -17.07 1.24 4.19
C SER A 42 -17.19 0.12 3.16
N GLU A 43 -18.40 -0.39 2.90
CA GLU A 43 -18.67 -1.30 1.78
C GLU A 43 -18.39 -0.68 0.39
N THR A 44 -18.30 0.65 0.29
CA THR A 44 -18.27 1.38 -0.99
C THR A 44 -17.19 2.46 -1.08
N THR A 45 -16.32 2.57 -0.07
CA THR A 45 -15.28 3.61 -0.01
C THR A 45 -13.97 3.06 0.55
N VAL A 46 -12.87 3.63 0.10
CA VAL A 46 -11.51 3.27 0.51
C VAL A 46 -10.70 4.53 0.81
N ILE A 47 -9.74 4.41 1.74
CA ILE A 47 -8.70 5.40 1.98
C ILE A 47 -7.34 4.81 1.65
N HIS A 48 -6.53 5.56 0.91
CA HIS A 48 -5.18 5.14 0.50
C HIS A 48 -4.29 6.35 0.21
N ALA A 49 -2.98 6.12 0.02
CA ALA A 49 -2.03 7.15 -0.39
C ALA A 49 -1.60 6.94 -1.84
N THR A 50 -1.86 7.90 -2.72
CA THR A 50 -1.54 7.81 -4.16
C THR A 50 -0.46 8.80 -4.55
N PRO A 51 0.43 8.47 -5.51
CA PRO A 51 1.44 9.42 -6.00
C PRO A 51 0.86 10.74 -6.50
N LYS A 52 -0.35 10.71 -7.08
CA LYS A 52 -0.99 11.86 -7.73
C LYS A 52 -1.72 12.79 -6.76
N TYR A 53 -2.41 12.24 -5.76
CA TYR A 53 -3.32 13.01 -4.90
C TYR A 53 -2.95 12.97 -3.41
N GLY A 54 -1.92 12.21 -3.03
CA GLY A 54 -1.59 11.99 -1.63
C GLY A 54 -2.61 11.08 -0.94
N VAL A 55 -2.86 11.31 0.35
CA VAL A 55 -3.83 10.53 1.12
C VAL A 55 -5.25 11.01 0.81
N ILE A 56 -6.03 10.17 0.13
CA ILE A 56 -7.40 10.47 -0.27
C ILE A 56 -8.37 9.37 0.15
N GLU A 57 -9.64 9.73 0.25
CA GLU A 57 -10.76 8.79 0.32
C GLU A 57 -11.51 8.87 -1.01
N GLU A 58 -11.74 7.72 -1.66
CA GLU A 58 -12.46 7.63 -2.93
C GLU A 58 -13.47 6.47 -2.92
N THR A 59 -14.29 6.40 -3.97
CA THR A 59 -15.26 5.31 -4.08
C THR A 59 -14.56 4.00 -4.42
N LEU A 60 -15.10 2.89 -3.93
CA LEU A 60 -14.60 1.57 -4.29
C LEU A 60 -14.70 1.33 -5.81
N ALA A 61 -15.73 1.88 -6.47
CA ALA A 61 -15.90 1.75 -7.90
C ALA A 61 -14.77 2.46 -8.69
N ASP A 62 -14.41 3.68 -8.30
CA ASP A 62 -13.32 4.41 -8.93
C ASP A 62 -11.98 3.67 -8.70
N PHE A 63 -11.73 3.24 -7.46
CA PHE A 63 -10.54 2.46 -7.10
C PHE A 63 -10.41 1.16 -7.91
N LEU A 64 -11.49 0.39 -8.07
CA LEU A 64 -11.45 -0.87 -8.83
C LEU A 64 -11.32 -0.61 -10.35
N SER A 65 -11.87 0.50 -10.86
CA SER A 65 -11.73 0.85 -12.28
C SER A 65 -10.28 1.17 -12.69
N GLU A 66 -9.46 1.61 -11.72
CA GLU A 66 -8.03 1.84 -11.88
C GLU A 66 -7.18 0.58 -11.57
N HIS A 67 -7.77 -0.44 -10.94
CA HIS A 67 -7.05 -1.60 -10.41
C HIS A 67 -7.78 -2.93 -10.72
N ALA A 68 -7.32 -3.63 -11.75
CA ALA A 68 -8.00 -4.83 -12.25
C ALA A 68 -7.86 -6.10 -11.37
N GLN A 69 -6.85 -6.18 -10.49
CA GLN A 69 -6.62 -7.35 -9.63
C GLN A 69 -6.43 -6.93 -8.17
N VAL A 70 -7.52 -6.97 -7.41
CA VAL A 70 -7.52 -6.56 -5.99
C VAL A 70 -7.90 -7.73 -5.10
N GLU A 71 -7.07 -7.99 -4.09
CA GLU A 71 -7.32 -9.02 -3.09
C GLU A 71 -7.65 -8.40 -1.73
N CYS A 72 -8.74 -8.88 -1.13
CA CYS A 72 -9.23 -8.41 0.14
C CYS A 72 -8.73 -9.34 1.27
N PHE A 73 -8.08 -8.72 2.25
CA PHE A 73 -7.65 -9.35 3.48
C PHE A 73 -8.29 -8.65 4.67
N ARG A 74 -8.57 -9.41 5.72
CA ARG A 74 -9.18 -8.90 6.94
C ARG A 74 -8.32 -9.22 8.14
N MET A 75 -8.11 -8.21 8.98
CA MET A 75 -7.48 -8.43 10.27
C MET A 75 -8.51 -8.85 11.31
N LEU A 76 -8.19 -9.90 12.07
CA LEU A 76 -9.01 -10.33 13.20
C LEU A 76 -8.73 -9.48 14.44
N ASP A 77 -9.72 -9.41 15.34
CA ASP A 77 -9.60 -8.85 16.69
C ASP A 77 -9.12 -7.38 16.77
N ILE A 78 -9.53 -6.55 15.82
CA ILE A 78 -9.28 -5.10 15.82
C ILE A 78 -10.56 -4.28 16.04
N ASP A 79 -10.39 -3.08 16.61
CA ASP A 79 -11.43 -2.05 16.64
C ASP A 79 -11.36 -1.19 15.36
N ALA A 80 -12.11 -1.60 14.34
CA ALA A 80 -12.13 -0.92 13.05
C ALA A 80 -12.45 0.59 13.12
N PRO A 81 -13.42 1.07 13.93
CA PRO A 81 -13.61 2.50 14.16
C PRO A 81 -12.34 3.25 14.57
N THR A 82 -11.53 2.70 15.49
CA THR A 82 -10.26 3.32 15.90
C THR A 82 -9.27 3.39 14.73
N VAL A 83 -9.14 2.31 13.95
CA VAL A 83 -8.29 2.30 12.74
C VAL A 83 -8.72 3.39 11.75
N LEU A 84 -10.02 3.49 11.48
CA LEU A 84 -10.53 4.47 10.52
C LEU A 84 -10.38 5.91 11.01
N VAL A 85 -10.57 6.16 12.31
CA VAL A 85 -10.31 7.48 12.90
C VAL A 85 -8.84 7.86 12.73
N GLU A 86 -7.92 6.91 12.95
CA GLU A 86 -6.49 7.18 12.77
C GLU A 86 -6.14 7.45 11.31
N ALA A 87 -6.59 6.59 10.38
CA ALA A 87 -6.37 6.77 8.95
C ALA A 87 -6.86 8.15 8.45
N LYS A 88 -8.07 8.56 8.90
CA LYS A 88 -8.69 9.83 8.48
C LYS A 88 -7.96 11.08 8.99
N LYS A 89 -7.14 10.99 10.03
CA LYS A 89 -6.26 12.11 10.45
C LYS A 89 -5.22 12.48 9.41
N HIS A 90 -4.94 11.57 8.46
CA HIS A 90 -3.93 11.76 7.43
C HIS A 90 -4.51 12.21 6.09
N LEU A 91 -5.83 12.33 5.94
CA LEU A 91 -6.46 12.84 4.72
C LEU A 91 -5.89 14.20 4.30
N GLY A 92 -5.58 14.33 3.02
CA GLY A 92 -4.99 15.52 2.41
C GLY A 92 -3.48 15.67 2.61
N LYS A 93 -2.81 14.76 3.33
CA LYS A 93 -1.35 14.74 3.39
C LYS A 93 -0.75 14.33 2.03
N PRO A 94 0.43 14.85 1.66
CA PRO A 94 1.07 14.52 0.39
C PRO A 94 1.51 13.05 0.34
N TYR A 95 1.84 12.58 -0.85
CA TYR A 95 2.49 11.29 -1.03
C TYR A 95 3.98 11.38 -0.70
N ASN A 96 4.47 10.41 0.08
CA ASN A 96 5.89 10.30 0.37
C ASN A 96 6.62 9.62 -0.81
N ASN A 97 6.99 10.42 -1.80
CA ASN A 97 7.75 9.96 -2.98
C ASN A 97 9.18 9.51 -2.63
N SER A 98 9.72 9.93 -1.49
CA SER A 98 11.10 9.59 -1.11
C SER A 98 11.23 8.22 -0.45
N PHE A 99 10.11 7.67 0.06
CA PHE A 99 10.08 6.50 0.94
C PHE A 99 10.89 6.63 2.23
N TYR A 100 11.51 7.77 2.51
CA TYR A 100 12.21 7.99 3.78
C TYR A 100 11.20 7.99 4.93
N PRO A 101 11.52 7.35 6.07
CA PRO A 101 10.58 7.20 7.18
C PRO A 101 10.22 8.54 7.85
N ASP A 102 11.09 9.53 7.74
CA ASP A 102 10.97 10.87 8.33
C ASP A 102 10.50 11.94 7.33
N ALA A 103 10.20 11.57 6.09
CA ALA A 103 9.69 12.50 5.10
C ALA A 103 8.22 12.87 5.36
N ASP A 104 7.83 14.05 4.87
CA ASP A 104 6.44 14.50 4.93
C ASP A 104 5.55 13.63 4.04
N GLY A 105 4.39 13.26 4.57
CA GLY A 105 3.38 12.49 3.84
C GLY A 105 3.43 11.00 4.13
N PHE A 106 2.75 10.22 3.28
CA PHE A 106 2.67 8.77 3.39
C PHE A 106 2.76 8.12 2.02
N TYR A 107 3.41 6.97 1.93
CA TYR A 107 3.14 6.00 0.88
C TYR A 107 2.14 4.95 1.40
N CYS A 108 1.60 4.12 0.50
CA CYS A 108 0.39 3.33 0.75
C CYS A 108 0.49 2.40 1.97
N SER A 109 1.53 1.57 2.07
CA SER A 109 1.73 0.67 3.21
C SER A 109 2.13 1.43 4.49
N GLN A 110 2.78 2.59 4.39
CA GLN A 110 3.09 3.43 5.55
C GLN A 110 1.82 3.97 6.21
N LEU A 111 0.83 4.35 5.39
CA LEU A 111 -0.49 4.76 5.89
C LEU A 111 -1.18 3.62 6.65
N VAL A 112 -1.06 2.39 6.15
CA VAL A 112 -1.61 1.19 6.83
C VAL A 112 -0.91 0.97 8.18
N VAL A 113 0.43 1.03 8.23
CA VAL A 113 1.19 0.91 9.49
C VAL A 113 0.75 1.97 10.50
N ALA A 114 0.62 3.23 10.07
CA ALA A 114 0.18 4.32 10.94
C ALA A 114 -1.27 4.13 11.45
N ALA A 115 -2.20 3.79 10.56
CA ALA A 115 -3.61 3.61 10.90
C ALA A 115 -3.86 2.49 11.91
N PHE A 116 -3.06 1.41 11.84
CA PHE A 116 -3.20 0.25 12.71
C PHE A 116 -2.33 0.30 13.97
N ALA A 117 -1.46 1.31 14.12
CA ALA A 117 -0.46 1.37 15.20
C ALA A 117 -1.04 1.27 16.62
N ASN A 118 -2.28 1.74 16.84
CA ASN A 118 -2.98 1.65 18.12
C ASN A 118 -3.66 0.30 18.38
N GLN A 119 -3.71 -0.58 17.38
CA GLN A 119 -4.37 -1.89 17.45
C GLN A 119 -3.35 -3.03 17.39
N VAL A 120 -2.35 -2.91 16.52
CA VAL A 120 -1.37 -3.95 16.26
C VAL A 120 -0.06 -3.36 15.77
N LYS A 121 1.05 -4.05 16.04
CA LYS A 121 2.33 -3.75 15.42
C LYS A 121 2.47 -4.53 14.12
N LEU A 122 2.21 -3.86 13.00
CA LEU A 122 2.44 -4.40 11.66
C LEU A 122 3.93 -4.53 11.34
N PRO A 123 4.33 -5.43 10.42
CA PRO A 123 5.72 -5.62 10.07
C PRO A 123 6.28 -4.39 9.33
N GLU A 124 7.52 -4.06 9.67
CA GLU A 124 8.36 -3.08 9.00
C GLU A 124 9.74 -3.72 8.83
N SER A 125 10.34 -3.55 7.66
CA SER A 125 11.63 -4.14 7.30
C SER A 125 12.57 -3.12 6.68
N VAL A 126 13.85 -3.51 6.57
CA VAL A 126 14.84 -2.69 5.89
C VAL A 126 14.57 -2.69 4.38
N MET A 127 14.41 -1.50 3.80
CA MET A 127 14.05 -1.38 2.39
C MET A 127 15.19 -1.83 1.47
N SER A 128 14.81 -2.57 0.42
CA SER A 128 15.64 -2.93 -0.72
C SER A 128 15.05 -2.32 -2.00
N PHE A 129 15.93 -1.90 -2.91
CA PHE A 129 15.57 -1.24 -4.16
C PHE A 129 16.23 -1.92 -5.37
N GLY A 130 16.39 -3.23 -5.28
CA GLY A 130 17.11 -4.03 -6.25
C GLY A 130 16.76 -5.51 -6.12
N SER A 131 17.35 -6.32 -6.98
CA SER A 131 17.13 -7.78 -7.01
C SER A 131 18.19 -8.52 -6.17
N LYS A 132 18.18 -9.86 -6.24
CA LYS A 132 19.29 -10.66 -5.69
C LYS A 132 20.62 -10.41 -6.39
N GLU A 133 20.58 -9.92 -7.62
CA GLU A 133 21.74 -9.74 -8.50
C GLU A 133 22.23 -8.29 -8.51
N THR A 134 21.33 -7.33 -8.29
CA THR A 134 21.60 -5.89 -8.30
C THR A 134 21.20 -5.25 -6.99
N PHE A 135 22.13 -4.56 -6.32
CA PHE A 135 21.85 -3.93 -5.03
C PHE A 135 20.84 -2.78 -5.12
N ILE A 136 20.92 -1.99 -6.20
CA ILE A 136 19.97 -0.95 -6.59
C ILE A 136 19.71 -1.16 -8.09
N SER A 137 18.46 -1.18 -8.52
CA SER A 137 18.12 -1.27 -9.95
C SER A 137 18.31 0.08 -10.66
N ASP A 138 18.55 0.04 -11.96
CA ASP A 138 18.72 1.25 -12.78
C ASP A 138 17.50 2.17 -12.71
N TYR A 139 16.30 1.58 -12.60
CA TYR A 139 15.06 2.32 -12.41
C TYR A 139 15.11 3.16 -11.12
N TRP A 140 15.40 2.53 -9.98
CA TRP A 140 15.42 3.21 -8.70
C TRP A 140 16.54 4.25 -8.62
N GLN A 141 17.71 3.94 -9.19
CA GLN A 141 18.79 4.93 -9.29
C GLN A 141 18.31 6.17 -10.06
N ALA A 142 17.73 5.99 -11.24
CA ALA A 142 17.23 7.11 -12.06
C ALA A 142 16.06 7.86 -11.39
N TYR A 143 15.19 7.15 -10.66
CA TYR A 143 14.09 7.76 -9.91
C TYR A 143 14.61 8.69 -8.81
N PHE A 144 15.54 8.20 -7.98
CA PHE A 144 16.10 8.97 -6.88
C PHE A 144 17.03 10.10 -7.34
N ASP A 145 17.74 9.92 -8.46
CA ASP A 145 18.53 10.98 -9.10
C ASP A 145 17.63 12.17 -9.51
N LYS A 146 16.44 11.90 -10.06
CA LYS A 146 15.46 12.95 -10.40
C LYS A 146 14.92 13.69 -9.16
N LEU A 147 14.83 13.00 -8.02
CA LEU A 147 14.46 13.61 -6.74
C LEU A 147 15.61 14.39 -6.10
N GLY A 148 16.85 14.22 -6.59
CA GLY A 148 18.05 14.78 -5.96
C GLY A 148 18.35 14.17 -4.59
N LEU A 149 17.93 12.92 -4.36
CA LEU A 149 18.07 12.20 -3.09
C LEU A 149 18.86 10.91 -3.30
N ALA A 150 19.50 10.41 -2.23
CA ALA A 150 20.08 9.08 -2.24
C ALA A 150 18.98 8.02 -2.04
N VAL A 151 19.11 6.87 -2.72
CA VAL A 151 18.23 5.71 -2.52
C VAL A 151 18.27 5.29 -1.04
N PRO A 152 17.12 5.16 -0.33
CA PRO A 152 17.07 4.90 1.11
C PRO A 152 17.31 3.42 1.47
N VAL A 153 18.30 2.79 0.84
CA VAL A 153 18.64 1.40 1.12
C VAL A 153 19.01 1.22 2.60
N GLY A 154 18.44 0.20 3.24
CA GLY A 154 18.71 -0.10 4.64
C GLY A 154 17.97 0.79 5.65
N LYS A 155 17.17 1.75 5.21
CA LYS A 155 16.22 2.46 6.08
C LYS A 155 15.03 1.56 6.40
N LEU A 156 14.44 1.73 7.58
CA LEU A 156 13.21 1.05 7.95
C LEU A 156 12.05 1.58 7.11
N GLY A 157 11.23 0.69 6.59
CA GLY A 157 10.01 1.00 5.86
C GLY A 157 9.04 -0.17 5.88
N SER A 158 8.04 -0.09 5.03
CA SER A 158 6.95 -1.07 4.91
C SER A 158 6.65 -1.30 3.44
N ASN A 159 6.14 -2.46 3.06
CA ASN A 159 5.70 -2.71 1.69
C ASN A 159 4.42 -3.57 1.67
N PRO A 160 3.61 -3.48 0.61
CA PRO A 160 2.35 -4.24 0.51
C PRO A 160 2.55 -5.76 0.62
N GLU A 161 3.62 -6.32 0.02
CA GLU A 161 3.89 -7.76 0.07
C GLU A 161 4.07 -8.26 1.51
N GLU A 162 4.96 -7.62 2.27
CA GLU A 162 5.26 -8.02 3.63
C GLU A 162 4.02 -7.87 4.53
N LEU A 163 3.25 -6.78 4.37
CA LEU A 163 1.99 -6.60 5.08
C LEU A 163 1.01 -7.75 4.78
N ALA A 164 0.89 -8.18 3.52
CA ALA A 164 0.00 -9.26 3.12
C ALA A 164 0.39 -10.63 3.72
N THR A 165 1.65 -10.81 4.15
CA THR A 165 2.11 -12.02 4.84
C THR A 165 1.88 -12.00 6.37
N TYR A 166 1.35 -10.91 6.92
CA TYR A 166 1.13 -10.80 8.36
C TYR A 166 0.13 -11.85 8.84
N SER A 167 0.53 -12.67 9.83
CA SER A 167 -0.24 -13.84 10.26
C SER A 167 -1.62 -13.53 10.86
N GLY A 168 -1.88 -12.26 11.22
CA GLY A 168 -3.19 -11.82 11.70
C GLY A 168 -4.18 -11.47 10.58
N LEU A 169 -3.78 -11.58 9.31
CA LEU A 169 -4.64 -11.36 8.16
C LEU A 169 -5.23 -12.67 7.63
N GLU A 170 -6.53 -12.65 7.39
CA GLU A 170 -7.26 -13.69 6.68
C GLU A 170 -7.58 -13.24 5.26
N TYR A 171 -7.29 -14.08 4.27
CA TYR A 171 -7.72 -13.86 2.89
C TYR A 171 -9.24 -14.05 2.78
N ILE A 172 -9.94 -13.02 2.33
CA ILE A 172 -11.42 -13.04 2.19
C ILE A 172 -11.83 -13.33 0.74
N GLY A 173 -11.09 -12.82 -0.25
CA GLY A 173 -11.36 -13.07 -1.67
C GLY A 173 -10.86 -11.98 -2.59
N THR A 174 -11.16 -12.10 -3.88
CA THR A 174 -10.79 -11.14 -4.93
C THR A 174 -11.96 -10.19 -5.23
N LEU A 175 -11.64 -8.93 -5.47
CA LEU A 175 -12.53 -7.88 -5.96
C LEU A 175 -12.26 -7.61 -7.44
N SER A 176 -13.31 -7.25 -8.16
CA SER A 176 -13.26 -6.82 -9.56
C SER A 176 -14.45 -5.91 -9.84
N ASP A 177 -14.35 -5.03 -10.83
CA ASP A 177 -15.44 -4.15 -11.31
C ASP A 177 -16.78 -4.86 -11.59
N ALA A 178 -16.75 -6.19 -11.78
CA ALA A 178 -17.90 -7.02 -12.08
C ALA A 178 -18.71 -7.51 -10.86
N ASN A 179 -18.28 -7.23 -9.62
CA ASN A 179 -18.92 -7.73 -8.38
C ASN A 179 -19.43 -6.62 -7.46
#